data_AF-A0A2V5MD15-F1
#
_entry.id   AF-A0A2V5MD15-F1
#
_cell.length_a   1.000
_cell.length_b   1.000
_cell.length_c   1.000
_cell.angle_alpha   90.00
_cell.angle_beta   90.00
_cell.angle_gamma   90.00
#
_symmetry.space_group_name_H-M   'P 1'
#
loop_
_entity.id
_entity.type
_entity.pdbx_description
1 polymer ?
#
loop_
_entity_poly.entity_id
_entity_poly.type
_entity_poly.pdbx_seq_one_letter_code
_entity_poly.pdbx_strand_id
1 'polypeptide(L)' 'MATITELANLALDLPENQRPVLAAHLLGSLPSVLHDEDEGIAEAVRRDSELSARTSSAISLEELDAQIERRRGS' A
#
# COMPACT_ATOMS: atom_id res chain seq x y z
N MET A 1 20.73 -24.36 5.44
CA MET A 1 19.63 -23.37 5.41
C MET A 1 18.63 -23.85 4.39
N ALA A 2 17.33 -23.78 4.68
CA ALA A 2 16.32 -24.05 3.66
C ALA A 2 16.38 -22.94 2.59
N THR A 3 16.23 -23.31 1.33
CA THR A 3 16.10 -22.37 0.22
C THR A 3 14.69 -21.80 0.15
N ILE A 4 14.51 -20.66 -0.52
CA ILE A 4 13.18 -20.07 -0.75
C ILE A 4 12.26 -21.06 -1.48
N THR A 5 12.79 -21.79 -2.45
CA THR A 5 12.05 -22.81 -3.21
C THR A 5 11.57 -23.95 -2.32
N GLU A 6 12.42 -24.47 -1.44
CA GLU A 6 12.05 -25.53 -0.49
C GLU A 6 10.96 -25.04 0.48
N LEU A 7 11.06 -23.80 0.97
CA LEU A 7 10.05 -23.22 1.85
C LEU A 7 8.71 -22.99 1.14
N ALA A 8 8.74 -22.53 -0.11
CA ALA A 8 7.53 -22.33 -0.92
C ALA A 8 6.80 -23.65 -1.17
N ASN A 9 7.53 -24.72 -1.50
CA ASN A 9 6.94 -26.05 -1.68
C ASN A 9 6.26 -26.53 -0.39
N LEU A 10 6.93 -26.39 0.75
CA LEU A 10 6.36 -26.78 2.04
C LEU A 10 5.11 -25.95 2.40
N ALA A 11 5.09 -24.66 2.07
CA ALA A 11 3.92 -23.80 2.28
C ALA A 11 2.74 -24.20 1.37
N LEU A 12 3.01 -24.71 0.17
CA LEU A 12 1.97 -25.18 -0.76
C LEU A 12 1.37 -26.53 -0.34
N ASP A 13 2.12 -27.36 0.39
CA ASP A 13 1.64 -28.62 0.97
C ASP A 13 0.68 -28.42 2.16
N LEU A 14 0.56 -27.19 2.67
CA LEU A 14 -0.39 -26.88 3.74
C LEU A 14 -1.85 -26.88 3.22
N PRO A 15 -2.81 -27.30 4.06
CA PRO A 15 -4.23 -27.11 3.80
C PRO A 15 -4.57 -25.66 3.42
N GLU A 16 -5.51 -25.48 2.49
CA GLU A 16 -5.80 -24.16 1.91
C GLU A 16 -6.15 -23.09 2.97
N ASN A 17 -6.81 -23.49 4.05
CA ASN A 17 -7.20 -22.62 5.15
C ASN A 17 -6.01 -22.20 6.06
N GLN A 18 -4.88 -22.91 6.00
CA GLN A 18 -3.68 -22.60 6.79
C GLN A 18 -2.68 -21.73 6.03
N ARG A 19 -2.67 -21.80 4.70
CA ARG A 19 -1.82 -20.94 3.84
C ARG A 19 -1.95 -19.43 4.12
N PRO A 20 -3.16 -18.83 4.23
CA PRO A 20 -3.28 -17.41 4.54
C PRO A 20 -2.80 -17.04 5.95
N VAL A 21 -2.90 -17.96 6.91
CA VAL A 21 -2.41 -17.77 8.28
C VAL A 21 -0.88 -17.70 8.28
N LEU A 22 -0.22 -18.62 7.57
CA LEU A 22 1.23 -18.59 7.39
C LEU A 22 1.68 -17.31 6.67
N ALA A 23 0.98 -16.91 5.60
CA ALA A 23 1.29 -15.69 4.87
C ALA A 23 1.22 -14.44 5.75
N ALA A 24 0.18 -14.32 6.58
CA ALA A 24 0.03 -13.21 7.53
C ALA A 24 1.16 -13.19 8.58
N HIS A 25 1.57 -14.36 9.08
CA HIS A 25 2.68 -14.46 10.03
C HIS A 25 4.01 -14.03 9.40
N LEU A 26 4.30 -14.49 8.18
CA LEU A 26 5.50 -14.10 7.45
C LEU A 26 5.51 -12.59 7.17
N LEU A 27 4.39 -12.03 6.71
CA LEU A 27 4.26 -10.60 6.46
C LEU A 27 4.47 -9.77 7.75
N GLY A 28 3.90 -10.22 8.88
CA GLY A 28 4.08 -9.57 10.18
C GLY A 28 5.47 -9.73 10.79
N SER A 29 6.28 -10.68 10.30
CA SER A 29 7.67 -10.87 10.75
C SER A 29 8.66 -9.93 10.06
N LEU A 30 8.23 -9.27 8.97
CA LEU A 30 9.08 -8.33 8.26
C LEU A 30 9.33 -7.07 9.13
N PRO A 31 10.53 -6.49 9.08
CA PRO A 31 10.80 -5.21 9.73
C PRO A 31 9.79 -4.15 9.26
N SER A 32 9.27 -3.36 10.20
CA SER A 32 8.36 -2.25 9.92
C SER A 32 9.03 -1.10 9.14
N VAL A 33 10.36 -1.07 9.13
CA VAL A 33 11.13 -0.27 8.20
C VAL A 33 11.33 -1.13 6.96
N LEU A 34 10.55 -0.83 5.91
CA LEU A 34 10.92 -1.23 4.55
C LEU A 34 12.31 -0.66 4.30
N HIS A 35 13.33 -1.49 4.42
CA HIS A 35 14.61 -1.25 3.77
C HIS A 35 14.36 -1.39 2.27
N ASP A 36 13.62 -0.45 1.69
CA ASP A 36 13.62 -0.29 0.26
C ASP A 36 14.99 0.29 -0.08
N GLU A 37 15.77 -0.48 -0.83
CA GLU A 37 16.77 0.08 -1.71
C GLU A 37 16.02 1.01 -2.68
N ASP A 38 15.91 2.28 -2.28
CA ASP A 38 15.52 3.46 -3.06
C ASP A 38 14.04 3.76 -3.37
N GLU A 39 13.05 2.88 -3.15
CA GLU A 39 11.67 3.20 -3.62
C GLU A 39 10.79 4.03 -2.66
N GLY A 40 10.81 3.83 -1.33
CA GLY A 40 9.85 4.50 -0.43
C GLY A 40 9.93 6.04 -0.41
N ILE A 41 11.12 6.60 -0.17
CA ILE A 41 11.33 8.06 -0.11
C ILE A 41 11.27 8.67 -1.52
N ALA A 42 11.87 8.01 -2.51
CA ALA A 42 11.85 8.50 -3.89
C ALA A 42 10.41 8.55 -4.45
N GLU A 43 9.57 7.56 -4.10
CA GLU A 43 8.15 7.57 -4.43
C GLU A 43 7.39 8.69 -3.71
N ALA A 44 7.65 8.91 -2.42
CA ALA A 44 7.03 10.02 -1.69
C ALA A 44 7.35 11.38 -2.32
N VAL A 45 8.62 11.61 -2.70
CA VAL A 45 9.07 12.84 -3.39
C VAL A 45 8.43 12.96 -4.78
N ARG A 46 8.37 11.86 -5.54
CA ARG A 46 7.73 11.84 -6.86
C ARG A 46 6.26 12.24 -6.77
N ARG A 47 5.50 11.63 -5.85
CA ARG A 47 4.09 11.94 -5.61
C ARG A 47 3.86 13.39 -5.19
N ASP A 48 4.72 13.94 -4.34
CA ASP A 48 4.65 15.35 -3.93
C ASP A 48 4.86 16.30 -5.12
N SER A 49 5.81 15.97 -6.00
CA SER A 49 6.06 16.73 -7.23
C SER A 49 4.89 16.64 -8.22
N GLU A 50 4.28 15.47 -8.39
CA GLU A 50 3.11 15.27 -9.25
C GLU A 50 1.88 16.03 -8.73
N LEU A 51 1.67 16.02 -7.40
CA LEU A 51 0.60 16.75 -6.74
C LEU A 51 0.77 18.26 -6.95
N SER A 52 2.00 18.76 -6.81
CA SER A 52 2.33 20.17 -7.03
C SER A 52 2.19 20.60 -8.50
N ALA A 53 2.48 19.70 -9.45
CA ALA A 53 2.42 20.01 -10.89
C ALA A 53 0.98 20.06 -11.45
N ARG A 54 0.02 19.36 -10.84
CA ARG A 54 -1.36 19.25 -11.35
C ARG A 54 -2.34 20.18 -10.64
N THR A 55 -2.18 21.48 -10.80
CA THR A 55 -3.08 22.50 -10.20
C THR A 55 -4.48 22.51 -10.85
N SER A 56 -4.63 22.03 -12.08
CA SER A 56 -5.90 22.13 -12.83
C SER A 56 -7.05 21.26 -12.30
N SER A 57 -6.77 20.32 -11.39
CA SER A 57 -7.77 19.49 -10.71
C SER A 57 -7.85 19.77 -9.20
N ALA A 58 -7.07 20.74 -8.71
CA ALA A 58 -7.15 21.17 -7.32
C ALA A 58 -8.37 22.07 -7.16
N ILE A 59 -9.12 21.83 -6.09
CA ILE A 59 -10.18 22.71 -5.62
C ILE A 59 -9.82 23.17 -4.21
N SER A 60 -10.29 24.35 -3.81
CA SER A 60 -10.13 24.80 -2.44
C SER A 60 -10.93 23.92 -1.47
N LEU A 61 -10.62 24.01 -0.18
CA LEU A 61 -11.38 23.30 0.85
C LEU A 61 -12.85 23.75 0.87
N GLU A 62 -13.09 25.05 0.66
CA GLU A 62 -14.43 25.63 0.59
C GLU A 62 -15.21 25.11 -0.62
N GLU A 63 -14.55 24.94 -1.78
CA GLU A 63 -15.16 24.35 -2.97
C GLU A 63 -15.50 22.86 -2.77
N LEU A 64 -14.65 22.12 -2.05
CA LEU A 64 -14.92 20.74 -1.67
C LEU A 64 -16.14 20.65 -0.74
N ASP A 65 -16.21 21.47 0.30
CA ASP A 65 -17.31 21.51 1.25
C ASP A 65 -18.63 21.84 0.54
N ALA A 66 -18.61 22.84 -0.36
CA ALA A 66 -19.79 23.19 -1.16
C ALA A 66 -20.26 22.04 -2.07
N GLN A 67 -19.35 21.24 -2.64
CA GLN A 67 -19.71 20.07 -3.43
C GLN A 67 -20.30 18.95 -2.57
N ILE A 68 -19.76 18.71 -1.37
CA ILE A 68 -20.26 17.70 -0.43
C ILE A 68 -21.68 18.05 0.01
N GLU A 69 -21.94 19.30 0.40
CA GLU A 69 -23.28 19.75 0.81
C GLU A 69 -24.30 19.65 -0.34
N ARG A 70 -23.90 19.99 -1.57
CA ARG A 70 -24.76 19.84 -2.75
C ARG A 70 -25.15 18.38 -3.01
N ARG A 71 -24.23 17.42 -2.77
CA ARG A 71 -24.51 15.98 -2.91
C ARG A 71 -25.45 15.44 -1.82
N ARG A 72 -25.40 16.00 -0.61
CA ARG A 72 -26.26 15.59 0.51
C ARG A 72 -27.69 16.12 0.40
N GLY A 73 -27.87 17.24 -0.29
CA GLY A 73 -29.18 17.84 -0.56
C GLY A 73 -29.89 17.34 -1.83
N SER A 74 -29.30 16.39 -2.57
CA SER A 74 -29.88 15.76 -3.78
C SER A 74 -30.52 14.41 -3.48
#